data_AF-A0A2N3LE27-F1
#
_entry.id   AF-A0A2N3LE27-F1
#
_cell.length_a   1.000
_cell.length_b   1.000
_cell.length_c   1.000
_cell.angle_alpha   90.00
_cell.angle_beta   90.00
_cell.angle_gamma   90.00
#
_symmetry.space_group_name_H-M   'P 1'
#
loop_
_entity.id
_entity.type
_entity.pdbx_description
1 polymer ?
#
loop_
_entity_poly.entity_id
_entity_poly.type
_entity_poly.pdbx_seq_one_letter_code
_entity_poly.pdbx_strand_id
1 'polypeptide(L)' 'MEKQYNYPDIIKVFSTSREEVVNDYLDLGWVLLNVSQYTEYTLGWDKTKGEIKEPKYVTDLPF' A
#
# COMPACT_ATOMS: atom_id res chain seq x y z
N MET A 1 -0.71 19.91 -10.82
CA MET A 1 0.54 19.68 -10.06
C MET A 1 0.44 18.31 -9.41
N GLU A 2 1.11 17.32 -9.98
CA GLU A 2 1.23 16.01 -9.35
C GLU A 2 2.18 16.16 -8.15
N LYS A 3 1.71 15.84 -6.94
CA LYS A 3 2.57 15.79 -5.76
C LYS A 3 3.46 14.56 -5.90
N GLN A 4 4.67 14.76 -6.41
CA GLN A 4 5.70 13.73 -6.38
C GLN A 4 6.24 13.64 -4.96
N TYR A 5 5.62 12.78 -4.15
CA TYR A 5 6.13 12.49 -2.82
C TYR A 5 7.37 11.61 -2.95
N ASN A 6 8.54 12.20 -2.71
CA ASN A 6 9.76 11.45 -2.47
C ASN A 6 9.63 10.87 -1.06
N TYR A 7 9.36 9.56 -0.96
CA TYR A 7 9.30 8.86 0.32
C TYR A 7 10.58 8.03 0.54
N PRO A 8 11.72 8.66 0.94
CA PRO A 8 13.01 7.96 1.11
C PRO A 8 12.97 6.86 2.19
N ASP A 9 11.93 6.83 3.01
CA ASP A 9 11.75 5.89 4.11
C ASP A 9 10.83 4.72 3.75
N ILE A 10 10.22 4.71 2.55
CA ILE A 10 9.39 3.60 2.09
C ILE A 10 10.28 2.48 1.54
N ILE A 11 10.17 1.30 2.16
CA ILE A 11 11.01 0.14 1.85
C ILE A 11 10.27 -0.97 1.11
N LYS A 12 8.94 -0.91 1.07
CA LYS A 12 8.11 -1.82 0.27
C LYS A 12 6.91 -1.09 -0.28
N VAL A 13 6.50 -1.47 -1.49
CA VAL A 13 5.33 -0.92 -2.17
C VAL A 13 4.41 -2.06 -2.57
N PHE A 14 3.10 -1.81 -2.47
CA PHE A 14 2.04 -2.72 -2.90
C PHE A 14 0.97 -1.91 -3.64
N SER A 15 0.53 -2.39 -4.80
CA SER A 15 -0.56 -1.76 -5.56
C SER A 15 -1.74 -2.71 -5.70
N THR A 16 -2.94 -2.18 -5.62
CA THR A 16 -4.19 -2.93 -5.82
C THR A 16 -5.28 -2.00 -6.30
N SER A 17 -6.30 -2.51 -6.99
CA SER A 17 -7.51 -1.77 -7.35
C SER A 17 -8.69 -2.05 -6.41
N ARG A 18 -8.49 -2.90 -5.39
CA ARG A 18 -9.54 -3.37 -4.49
C ARG A 18 -9.52 -2.61 -3.18
N GLU A 19 -10.57 -1.83 -2.91
CA GLU A 19 -10.69 -0.98 -1.72
C GLU A 19 -10.59 -1.79 -0.41
N GLU A 20 -11.16 -3.00 -0.36
CA GLU A 20 -11.10 -3.86 0.81
C GLU A 20 -9.67 -4.28 1.14
N VAL A 21 -8.85 -4.56 0.12
CA VAL A 21 -7.44 -4.92 0.30
C VAL A 21 -6.67 -3.69 0.79
N VAL A 22 -6.98 -2.50 0.27
CA VAL A 22 -6.34 -1.26 0.74
C VAL A 22 -6.55 -1.08 2.23
N ASN A 23 -7.79 -1.24 2.71
CA ASN A 23 -8.11 -1.08 4.12
C ASN A 23 -7.37 -2.10 5.00
N ASP A 24 -7.26 -3.36 4.58
CA ASP A 24 -6.48 -4.38 5.30
C ASP A 24 -5.01 -3.97 5.48
N TYR A 25 -4.39 -3.41 4.43
CA TYR A 25 -3.02 -2.90 4.51
C TYR A 25 -2.92 -1.64 5.40
N LEU A 26 -3.88 -0.72 5.31
CA LEU A 26 -3.90 0.49 6.14
C LEU A 26 -4.03 0.16 7.63
N ASP A 27 -4.84 -0.83 8.00
CA ASP A 27 -5.01 -1.30 9.38
C ASP A 27 -3.73 -1.89 9.98
N LEU A 28 -2.87 -2.47 9.14
CA LEU A 28 -1.54 -2.96 9.53
C LEU A 28 -0.51 -1.84 9.67
N GLY A 29 -0.87 -0.61 9.28
CA GLY A 29 -0.01 0.56 9.33
C GLY A 29 0.67 0.89 8.01
N TRP A 30 0.25 0.37 6.86
CA TRP A 30 0.74 0.89 5.59
C TRP A 30 0.26 2.33 5.36
N VAL A 31 0.93 3.04 4.45
CA VAL A 31 0.60 4.43 4.09
C VAL A 31 0.16 4.48 2.65
N LEU A 32 -0.95 5.16 2.37
CA LEU A 32 -1.40 5.41 1.00
C LEU A 32 -0.50 6.45 0.33
N LEU A 33 0.20 6.05 -0.73
CA LEU A 33 1.15 6.89 -1.45
C LEU A 33 0.52 7.59 -2.65
N ASN A 34 -0.37 6.89 -3.35
CA ASN A 34 -1.00 7.38 -4.58
C ASN A 34 -2.40 6.76 -4.78
N VAL A 35 -3.27 7.53 -5.44
CA VAL A 35 -4.55 7.08 -5.96
C VAL A 35 -4.60 7.49 -7.44
N SER A 36 -4.55 6.50 -8.32
CA SER A 36 -4.62 6.69 -9.77
C SER A 36 -6.06 6.91 -10.23
N GLN A 37 -6.23 7.58 -11.38
CA GLN A 37 -7.54 7.86 -11.99
C GLN A 37 -8.32 6.58 -12.37
N TYR A 38 -7.66 5.43 -12.43
CA TYR A 38 -8.26 4.12 -12.71
C TYR A 38 -8.53 3.30 -11.45
N THR A 39 -8.66 3.93 -10.29
CA THR A 39 -8.95 3.27 -9.00
C THR A 39 -7.83 2.33 -8.55
N GLU A 40 -6.59 2.54 -9.03
CA GLU A 40 -5.43 1.84 -8.51
C GLU A 40 -4.84 2.62 -7.32
N TYR A 41 -4.72 1.93 -6.20
CA TYR A 41 -4.17 2.44 -4.96
C TYR A 41 -2.75 1.91 -4.79
N THR A 42 -1.80 2.78 -4.51
CA THR A 42 -0.42 2.40 -4.18
C THR A 42 -0.17 2.66 -2.70
N LEU A 43 0.24 1.64 -1.99
CA LEU A 43 0.56 1.63 -0.56
C LEU A 43 2.05 1.43 -0.36
N GLY A 44 2.58 2.02 0.70
CA GLY A 44 3.98 1.87 1.09
C GLY A 44 4.16 1.51 2.57
N TRP A 45 5.18 0.69 2.85
CA TRP A 45 5.63 0.43 4.20
C TRP A 45 6.81 1.32 4.54
N ASP A 46 6.65 2.14 5.57
CA ASP A 46 7.70 3.00 6.11
C ASP A 46 8.62 2.20 7.03
N LYS A 47 9.94 2.26 6.79
CA LYS A 47 10.96 1.54 7.59
C LYS A 47 10.92 1.90 9.08
N THR A 48 10.42 3.08 9.44
CA THR A 48 10.26 3.51 10.83
C THR A 48 9.20 2.70 11.59
N LYS A 49 8.32 2.00 10.88
CA LYS A 49 7.31 1.09 11.47
C LYS A 49 7.86 -0.28 11.84
N GLY A 50 9.15 -0.54 11.57
CA GLY A 50 9.82 -1.80 11.89
C GLY A 50 9.51 -2.89 10.88
N GLU A 51 9.34 -4.12 11.37
CA GLU A 51 9.09 -5.30 10.52
C GLU A 51 7.83 -5.15 9.67
N ILE A 52 7.94 -5.51 8.39
CA ILE A 52 6.85 -5.45 7.43
C ILE A 52 5.74 -6.41 7.85
N LYS A 53 4.50 -5.91 7.94
CA LYS A 53 3.31 -6.70 8.19
C LYS A 53 2.46 -6.74 6.94
N GLU A 54 1.99 -7.92 6.54
CA GLU A 54 1.12 -8.08 5.36
C GLU A 54 -0.17 -8.81 5.74
N PRO A 55 -1.31 -8.53 5.07
CA PRO A 55 -2.55 -9.24 5.33
C PRO A 55 -2.42 -10.70 4.88
N LYS A 56 -2.97 -11.61 5.67
CA LYS A 56 -2.82 -13.06 5.45
C LYS A 56 -3.52 -13.59 4.18
N TYR A 57 -4.40 -12.80 3.55
CA TYR A 57 -5.30 -13.26 2.48
C TYR A 57 -4.91 -12.80 1.07
N VAL A 58 -3.82 -12.04 0.91
CA VAL A 58 -3.46 -11.42 -0.38
C VAL A 58 -2.95 -12.45 -1.40
N THR A 59 -2.53 -13.63 -0.95
CA THR A 59 -2.00 -14.71 -1.81
C THR A 59 -3.05 -15.69 -2.34
N ASP A 60 -4.28 -15.66 -1.83
CA ASP A 60 -5.27 -16.73 -2.08
C ASP A 60 -6.41 -16.32 -3.03
N LEU A 61 -6.30 -15.18 -3.71
CA LEU A 61 -7.33 -14.72 -4.62
C LEU A 61 -7.02 -15.20 -6.05
N PRO A 62 -7.88 -16.05 -6.65
CA PRO A 62 -7.65 -16.53 -8.01
C PRO A 62 -7.73 -15.36 -9.00
N PHE A 63 -6.77 -15.33 -9.92
CA PHE A 63 -6.77 -14.47 -11.10
C PHE A 63 -7.98 -14.71 -11.98
#